data_AF-A0AAE4ZMM2-F1
#
_entry.id   AF-A0AAE4ZMM2-F1
#
_cell.length_a   1.000
_cell.length_b   1.000
_cell.length_c   1.000
_cell.angle_alpha   90.00
_cell.angle_beta   90.00
_cell.angle_gamma   90.00
#
_symmetry.space_group_name_H-M   'P 1'
#
loop_
_entity.id
_entity.type
_entity.pdbx_description
1 polymer ?
#
loop_
_entity_poly.entity_id
_entity_poly.type
_entity_poly.pdbx_seq_one_letter_code
_entity_poly.pdbx_strand_id
1 'polypeptide(L)'
;MTNPNVGGFGTDIRALGYVKVQTNDIERWRTFAFDVLGFAQGSGPDPDALYLRVDERAARIVVVPGETDEVVTVGWEVRDHAALVRV
;
A
#
# COMPACT_ATOMS: atom_id res chain seq x y z
N MET A 1 8.55 24.71 -36.19
CA MET A 1 8.97 25.03 -34.81
C MET A 1 7.69 25.29 -34.05
N THR A 2 7.08 24.34 -33.35
CA THR A 2 7.57 23.55 -32.20
C THR A 2 6.96 22.14 -32.22
N ASN A 3 7.71 21.15 -31.73
CA ASN A 3 7.34 19.74 -31.65
C ASN A 3 6.48 19.51 -30.39
N PRO A 4 5.28 18.90 -30.44
CA PRO A 4 4.46 18.65 -29.25
C PRO A 4 4.91 17.42 -28.43
N ASN A 5 6.00 16.77 -28.81
CA ASN A 5 6.56 15.63 -28.06
C ASN A 5 7.37 16.08 -26.84
N VAL A 6 6.69 16.55 -25.81
CA VAL A 6 7.22 16.61 -24.43
C VAL A 6 6.31 15.86 -23.46
N GLY A 7 5.91 14.65 -23.85
CA GLY A 7 5.47 13.63 -22.90
C GLY A 7 6.70 12.85 -22.46
N GLY A 8 7.32 13.25 -21.34
CA GLY A 8 8.57 12.63 -20.87
C GLY A 8 8.47 11.11 -20.79
N PHE A 9 9.52 10.43 -21.23
CA PHE A 9 9.80 9.00 -21.11
C PHE A 9 9.96 8.54 -19.64
N GLY A 10 9.06 8.95 -18.76
CA GLY A 10 8.97 8.47 -17.38
C GLY A 10 8.02 7.28 -17.30
N THR A 11 8.26 6.36 -16.36
CA THR A 11 7.40 5.22 -16.08
C THR A 11 6.04 5.70 -15.52
N ASP A 12 4.92 5.13 -15.98
CA ASP A 12 3.57 5.45 -15.47
C ASP A 12 3.42 5.05 -13.99
N ILE A 13 4.11 3.99 -13.60
CA ILE A 13 4.33 3.56 -12.22
C ILE A 13 5.47 4.36 -11.59
N ARG A 14 5.20 4.94 -10.41
CA ARG A 14 6.14 5.75 -9.64
C ARG A 14 6.86 4.92 -8.56
N ALA A 15 6.09 4.17 -7.78
CA ALA A 15 6.61 3.43 -6.62
C ALA A 15 5.60 2.38 -6.13
N LEU A 16 6.03 1.54 -5.19
CA LEU A 16 5.11 0.73 -4.39
C LEU A 16 4.27 1.67 -3.50
N GLY A 17 2.96 1.63 -3.67
CA GLY A 17 2.01 2.41 -2.87
C GLY A 17 1.77 1.74 -1.53
N TYR A 18 1.24 0.51 -1.56
CA TYR A 18 0.99 -0.32 -0.39
C TYR A 18 0.98 -1.81 -0.73
N VAL A 19 1.08 -2.66 0.29
CA VAL A 19 0.75 -4.09 0.19
C VAL A 19 -0.37 -4.43 1.15
N LYS A 20 -1.26 -5.33 0.72
CA LYS A 20 -2.24 -5.97 1.58
C LYS A 20 -1.88 -7.44 1.73
N VAL A 21 -1.73 -7.85 2.99
CA VAL A 21 -1.44 -9.23 3.38
C VAL A 21 -2.66 -9.76 4.11
N GLN A 22 -3.12 -10.94 3.75
CA GLN A 22 -4.06 -11.67 4.59
C GLN A 22 -3.31 -12.62 5.52
N THR A 23 -3.89 -12.91 6.67
CA THR A 23 -3.32 -13.84 7.65
C THR A 23 -4.41 -14.56 8.42
N ASN A 24 -4.12 -15.80 8.83
CA ASN A 24 -4.98 -16.55 9.74
C ASN A 24 -4.71 -16.26 11.23
N ASP A 25 -3.73 -15.41 11.55
CA ASP A 25 -3.37 -15.04 12.92
C ASP A 25 -3.09 -13.53 13.02
N ILE A 26 -4.18 -12.76 13.07
CA ILE A 26 -4.14 -11.28 13.10
C ILE A 26 -3.54 -10.74 14.39
N GLU A 27 -3.72 -11.44 15.51
CA GLU A 27 -3.21 -11.00 16.82
C GLU A 27 -1.68 -11.15 16.89
N ARG A 28 -1.12 -12.23 16.32
CA ARG A 28 0.33 -12.33 16.15
C ARG A 28 0.89 -11.19 15.31
N TRP A 29 0.19 -10.79 14.25
CA TRP A 29 0.57 -9.63 13.45
C TRP A 29 0.47 -8.32 14.22
N ARG A 30 -0.56 -8.15 15.06
CA ARG A 30 -0.72 -6.97 15.92
C ARG A 30 0.47 -6.81 16.87
N THR A 31 0.82 -7.88 17.60
CA THR A 31 1.98 -7.86 18.50
C THR A 31 3.27 -7.60 17.75
N PHE A 32 3.49 -8.28 16.62
CA PHE A 32 4.70 -8.07 15.84
C PHE A 32 4.81 -6.64 15.30
N ALA A 33 3.73 -6.09 14.75
CA ALA A 33 3.73 -4.79 14.12
C ALA A 33 3.89 -3.64 15.12
N PHE A 34 3.16 -3.68 16.23
CA PHE A 34 3.10 -2.56 17.17
C PHE A 34 4.06 -2.73 18.35
N ASP A 35 4.20 -3.93 18.90
CA ASP A 35 4.99 -4.13 20.12
C ASP A 35 6.46 -4.45 19.79
N VAL A 36 6.72 -5.14 18.68
CA VAL A 36 8.09 -5.52 18.29
C VAL A 36 8.71 -4.50 17.33
N LEU A 37 8.03 -4.21 16.22
CA LEU A 37 8.56 -3.28 15.20
C LEU A 37 8.24 -1.81 15.49
N GLY A 38 7.24 -1.53 16.32
CA GLY A 38 6.88 -0.17 16.70
C GLY A 38 6.27 0.67 15.56
N PHE A 39 5.57 0.06 14.61
CA PHE A 39 4.88 0.81 13.57
C PHE A 39 3.84 1.75 14.16
N ALA A 40 3.64 2.91 13.53
CA ALA A 40 2.53 3.77 13.89
C ALA A 40 1.21 3.16 13.39
N GLN A 41 0.16 3.25 14.19
CA GLN A 41 -1.18 2.88 13.74
C GLN A 41 -1.67 3.87 12.69
N GLY A 42 -2.02 3.33 11.53
CA GLY A 42 -2.65 4.04 10.42
C GLY A 42 -4.18 4.06 10.54
N SER A 43 -4.85 4.45 9.45
CA SER A 43 -6.30 4.47 9.36
C SER A 43 -6.80 3.83 8.08
N GLY A 44 -8.03 3.31 8.14
CA GLY A 44 -8.73 2.79 6.98
C GLY A 44 -10.13 2.30 7.33
N PRO A 45 -10.89 1.84 6.33
CA PRO A 45 -12.32 1.60 6.46
C PRO A 45 -12.69 0.30 7.18
N ASP A 46 -11.78 -0.67 7.27
CA ASP A 46 -12.05 -1.99 7.85
C ASP A 46 -11.57 -2.03 9.32
N PRO A 47 -12.48 -2.14 10.32
CA PRO A 47 -12.09 -2.14 11.72
C PRO A 47 -11.31 -3.40 12.14
N ASP A 48 -11.42 -4.50 11.40
CA ASP A 48 -10.74 -5.76 11.72
C ASP A 48 -9.33 -5.83 11.09
N ALA A 49 -8.98 -4.84 10.26
CA ALA A 49 -7.67 -4.74 9.63
C ALA A 49 -6.66 -3.96 10.49
N LEU A 50 -5.38 -4.34 10.34
CA LEU A 50 -4.26 -3.58 10.87
C LEU A 50 -3.71 -2.67 9.77
N TYR A 51 -3.87 -1.37 9.95
CA TYR A 51 -3.26 -0.36 9.08
C TYR A 51 -1.93 0.06 9.69
N LEU A 52 -0.83 -0.26 9.02
CA LEU A 52 0.53 0.00 9.51
C LEU A 52 1.13 1.15 8.72
N ARG A 53 1.44 2.24 9.44
CA ARG A 53 2.02 3.44 8.88
C ARG A 53 3.53 3.44 9.05
N VAL A 54 4.21 3.70 7.93
CA VAL A 54 5.68 3.74 7.84
C VAL A 54 6.18 5.17 7.54
N ASP A 55 5.34 6.01 6.93
CA ASP A 55 5.62 7.40 6.56
C ASP A 55 4.36 8.27 6.71
N GLU A 56 4.25 9.43 6.05
CA GLU A 56 3.07 10.30 6.20
C GLU A 56 1.78 9.76 5.56
N ARG A 57 1.81 8.62 4.84
CA ARG A 57 0.60 8.05 4.23
C ARG A 57 -0.29 7.36 5.26
N ALA A 58 -1.55 7.11 4.89
CA ALA A 58 -2.52 6.45 5.79
C ALA A 58 -2.05 5.06 6.25
N ALA A 59 -1.48 4.26 5.34
CA ALA A 59 -0.78 3.01 5.62
C ALA A 59 0.08 2.61 4.41
N ARG A 60 1.17 1.86 4.65
CA ARG A 60 1.96 1.20 3.59
C ARG A 60 1.80 -0.32 3.60
N ILE A 61 1.43 -0.89 4.75
CA ILE A 61 1.12 -2.31 4.91
C ILE A 61 -0.27 -2.38 5.55
N VAL A 62 -1.15 -3.19 4.96
CA VAL A 62 -2.48 -3.48 5.49
C VAL A 62 -2.55 -4.98 5.75
N VAL A 63 -2.80 -5.37 6.99
CA VAL A 63 -2.99 -6.79 7.34
C VAL A 63 -4.48 -7.02 7.57
N VAL A 64 -5.06 -8.00 6.90
CA VAL A 64 -6.48 -8.37 7.02
C VAL A 64 -6.61 -9.81 7.49
N PRO A 65 -7.68 -10.19 8.19
CA PRO A 65 -7.94 -11.60 8.51
C PRO A 65 -8.25 -12.41 7.24
N GLY A 66 -7.84 -13.67 7.21
CA GLY A 66 -8.05 -14.62 6.11
C GLY A 66 -7.75 -16.07 6.52
N GLU A 67 -7.89 -17.02 5.59
CA GLU A 67 -7.71 -18.46 5.89
C GLU A 67 -6.23 -18.90 5.85
N THR A 68 -5.40 -18.19 5.07
CA THR A 68 -3.98 -18.51 4.84
C THR A 68 -3.14 -17.25 4.98
N ASP A 69 -1.81 -17.41 5.06
CA ASP A 69 -0.88 -16.28 4.99
C ASP A 69 -0.48 -16.02 3.53
N GLU A 70 -0.87 -14.88 2.96
CA GLU A 70 -0.48 -14.51 1.60
C GLU A 70 -0.62 -13.00 1.31
N VAL A 71 0.09 -12.54 0.27
CA VAL A 71 -0.11 -11.19 -0.28
C VAL A 71 -1.32 -11.21 -1.22
N VAL A 72 -2.39 -10.52 -0.83
CA VAL A 72 -3.65 -10.48 -1.60
C VAL A 72 -3.78 -9.24 -2.48
N THR A 73 -3.00 -8.19 -2.22
CA THR A 73 -3.00 -7.00 -3.08
C THR A 73 -1.65 -6.31 -3.05
N VAL A 74 -1.18 -5.88 -4.22
CA VAL A 74 -0.06 -4.97 -4.36
C VAL A 74 -0.57 -3.71 -5.04
N GLY A 75 -0.60 -2.59 -4.31
CA GLY A 75 -1.03 -1.31 -4.83
C GLY A 75 0.16 -0.48 -5.30
N TRP A 76 0.15 -0.09 -6.56
CA TRP A 76 1.21 0.75 -7.14
C TRP A 76 0.79 2.22 -7.14
N GLU A 77 1.70 3.10 -6.76
CA GLU A 77 1.53 4.53 -6.93
C GLU A 77 1.84 4.89 -8.39
N VAL A 78 0.92 5.60 -9.03
CA VAL A 78 1.10 6.13 -10.39
C VAL A 78 1.46 7.60 -10.34
N ARG A 79 2.04 8.10 -11.43
CA ARG A 79 2.60 9.46 -11.48
C ARG A 79 1.54 10.55 -11.31
N ASP A 80 0.38 10.37 -11.94
CA ASP A 80 -0.71 11.33 -11.96
C ASP A 80 -2.04 10.64 -12.35
N HIS A 81 -3.12 11.44 -12.40
CA HIS A 81 -4.44 10.94 -12.77
C HIS A 81 -4.51 10.41 -14.21
N ALA A 82 -3.80 11.03 -15.16
CA ALA A 82 -3.80 10.56 -16.53
C ALA A 82 -3.12 9.19 -16.63
N ALA A 83 -2.04 8.96 -15.86
CA ALA A 83 -1.42 7.66 -15.71
C ALA A 83 -2.37 6.64 -15.05
N LEU A 84 -3.12 7.04 -14.01
CA LEU A 84 -4.12 6.17 -13.37
C LEU A 84 -5.18 5.66 -14.35
N VAL A 85 -5.64 6.50 -15.28
CA VAL A 85 -6.65 6.11 -16.28
C VAL A 85 -6.08 5.14 -17.34
N ARG A 86 -4.76 5.08 -17.51
CA ARG A 86 -4.11 4.22 -18.51
C ARG A 86 -3.79 2.81 -17.99
N VAL A 87 -3.59 2.65 -16.68
CA VAL A 87 -3.11 1.41 -16.05
C VAL A 87 -4.23 0.51 -15.56
#